data_AF-A0A3C0N1D3-F1
#
_entry.id   AF-A0A3C0N1D3-F1
#
_cell.length_a   1.000
_cell.length_b   1.000
_cell.length_c   1.000
_cell.angle_alpha   90.00
_cell.angle_beta   90.00
_cell.angle_gamma   90.00
#
_symmetry.space_group_name_H-M   'P 1'
#
loop_
_entity.id
_entity.type
_entity.pdbx_description
1 polymer ?
#
loop_
_entity_poly.entity_id
_entity_poly.type
_entity_poly.pdbx_seq_one_letter_code
_entity_poly.pdbx_strand_id
1 'polypeptide(L)'
;MPYLTESAAIYSIITKFTSYKVLWLDTEVANWDTPTPRLSLIQALADPTDFTGDSAYILDVLDKPELVNYFVNQIMVNPNIEKVFHNASFDVQYLGGKERVKNVTCTYQMVKKLAKKSRRNPLQVSNKKLKTLAVELCHFSNVDEGQQTSNWGRRPLSDRQLQYAKMDTVYLAHVHHHLLALSNGYKPVPDESALGLTTVNQDTSFSVTKVRVAFECPRLFYLAHRFGGKTMFLPADRFTKIGTPFHKLANEFINIAKREAEFRSLFEPPAEQLNVEAIASEMQQLFYNQTFFPYLQTAIQEDSSQAVALYQTWHGLTKLIRHWTELLVKNRRYCNAEAVIHSTLIAQELKLEHTFTLPDGSQQRLGGKLDSLVFDYEQRRLCVVEFKTYDPVDPSAQLAQVALYSYLLWEMKKVPVDSAVYCVLPEFKEYHYSWEQLENTVHQLTPYKMQQMRQWLTWEPPHP
;
A
#
# COMPACT_ATOMS: atom_id res chain seq x y z
N MET A 1 -2.21 0.27 5.66
CA MET A 1 -1.98 -0.61 6.82
C MET A 1 -1.90 0.19 8.12
N PRO A 2 -2.80 -0.03 9.10
CA PRO A 2 -2.67 0.52 10.44
C PRO A 2 -1.77 -0.36 11.32
N TYR A 3 -0.58 0.14 11.68
CA TYR A 3 0.25 -0.41 12.76
C TYR A 3 -0.08 0.34 14.05
N LEU A 4 -0.61 -0.36 15.05
CA LEU A 4 -1.13 0.24 16.27
C LEU A 4 -0.27 -0.15 17.47
N THR A 5 0.29 0.87 18.13
CA THR A 5 1.11 0.72 19.34
C THR A 5 0.39 1.17 20.61
N GLU A 6 -0.51 2.13 20.49
CA GLU A 6 -1.26 2.71 21.60
C GLU A 6 -2.40 1.80 22.08
N SER A 7 -2.44 1.48 23.37
CA SER A 7 -3.44 0.58 23.96
C SER A 7 -4.88 1.02 23.67
N ALA A 8 -5.17 2.32 23.73
CA ALA A 8 -6.50 2.86 23.45
C ALA A 8 -6.95 2.60 21.99
N ALA A 9 -6.04 2.75 21.02
CA ALA A 9 -6.33 2.45 19.62
C ALA A 9 -6.53 0.94 19.41
N ILE A 10 -5.74 0.11 20.09
CA ILE A 10 -5.87 -1.35 20.04
C ILE A 10 -7.22 -1.81 20.63
N TYR A 11 -7.63 -1.28 21.79
CA TYR A 11 -8.96 -1.57 22.36
C TYR A 11 -10.10 -1.19 21.41
N SER A 12 -10.00 -0.01 20.79
CA SER A 12 -11.01 0.49 19.84
C SER A 12 -11.14 -0.44 18.62
N ILE A 13 -10.02 -0.84 18.02
CA ILE A 13 -10.08 -1.71 16.84
C ILE A 13 -10.55 -3.12 17.18
N ILE A 14 -10.15 -3.69 18.32
CA ILE A 14 -10.65 -5.00 18.76
C ILE A 14 -12.16 -4.95 18.94
N THR A 15 -12.69 -3.86 19.49
CA THR A 15 -14.14 -3.67 19.62
C THR A 15 -14.80 -3.60 18.25
N LYS A 16 -14.22 -2.88 17.29
CA LYS A 16 -14.72 -2.87 15.90
C LYS A 16 -14.71 -4.26 15.26
N PHE A 17 -13.70 -5.08 15.57
CA PHE A 17 -13.60 -6.44 15.03
C PHE A 17 -14.78 -7.35 15.39
N THR A 18 -15.47 -7.07 16.50
CA THR A 18 -16.66 -7.83 16.92
C THR A 18 -17.83 -7.75 15.93
N SER A 19 -17.83 -6.75 15.03
CA SER A 19 -18.86 -6.57 14.00
C SER A 19 -18.66 -7.41 12.74
N TYR A 20 -17.47 -8.00 12.55
CA TYR A 20 -17.17 -8.79 11.35
C TYR A 20 -17.54 -10.26 11.53
N LYS A 21 -17.97 -10.89 10.44
CA LYS A 21 -18.32 -12.32 10.42
C LYS A 21 -17.11 -13.25 10.35
N VAL A 22 -16.06 -12.82 9.67
CA VAL A 22 -14.84 -13.60 9.45
C VAL A 22 -13.64 -12.70 9.69
N LEU A 23 -12.63 -13.23 10.36
CA LEU A 23 -11.32 -12.60 10.53
C LEU A 23 -10.23 -13.58 10.13
N TRP A 24 -9.32 -13.13 9.27
CA TRP A 24 -8.07 -13.82 8.97
C TRP A 24 -7.00 -13.31 9.90
N LEU A 25 -6.47 -14.22 10.71
CA LEU A 25 -5.61 -13.90 11.84
C LEU A 25 -4.28 -14.63 11.69
N ASP A 26 -3.23 -13.97 12.17
CA ASP A 26 -1.90 -14.54 12.33
C ASP A 26 -1.25 -13.96 13.60
N THR A 27 -0.14 -14.55 14.04
CA THR A 27 0.63 -14.01 15.17
C THR A 27 2.12 -14.05 14.93
N GLU A 28 2.85 -13.10 15.55
CA GLU A 28 4.31 -13.17 15.63
C GLU A 28 4.77 -13.25 17.08
N VAL A 29 5.74 -14.12 17.33
CA VAL A 29 6.21 -14.46 18.69
C VAL A 29 7.68 -14.09 18.81
N ALA A 30 8.01 -13.25 19.80
CA ALA A 30 9.38 -12.94 20.16
C ALA A 30 9.99 -14.07 21.00
N ASN A 31 11.27 -14.36 20.74
CA ASN A 31 12.06 -15.37 21.48
C ASN A 31 11.36 -16.75 21.51
N TRP A 32 10.78 -17.17 20.38
CA TRP A 32 9.96 -18.38 20.27
C TRP A 32 10.72 -19.67 20.64
N ASP A 33 12.05 -19.63 20.56
CA ASP A 33 13.00 -20.70 20.86
C ASP A 33 13.47 -20.72 22.33
N THR A 34 13.02 -19.76 23.14
CA THR A 34 13.37 -19.65 24.57
C THR A 34 12.28 -20.24 25.48
N PRO A 35 12.57 -20.51 26.77
CA PRO A 35 11.56 -20.98 27.72
C PRO A 35 10.42 -19.98 27.98
N THR A 36 10.59 -18.72 27.59
CA THR A 36 9.64 -17.62 27.83
C THR A 36 9.28 -16.90 26.53
N PRO A 37 8.61 -17.57 25.58
CA PRO A 37 8.15 -16.95 24.35
C PRO A 37 7.11 -15.88 24.66
N ARG A 38 7.15 -14.77 23.94
CA ARG A 38 6.26 -13.62 24.17
C ARG A 38 5.51 -13.28 22.89
N LEU A 39 4.18 -13.27 22.96
CA LEU A 39 3.35 -12.83 21.84
C LEU A 39 3.67 -11.35 21.55
N SER A 40 4.16 -11.07 20.35
CA SER A 40 4.62 -9.75 19.96
C SER A 40 3.57 -8.99 19.16
N LEU A 41 3.00 -9.65 18.16
CA LEU A 41 2.01 -9.07 17.27
C LEU A 41 0.79 -9.97 17.13
N ILE A 42 -0.37 -9.33 16.94
CA ILE A 42 -1.56 -9.97 16.39
C ILE A 42 -1.89 -9.25 15.09
N GLN A 43 -1.99 -10.00 13.99
CA GLN A 43 -2.43 -9.47 12.71
C GLN A 43 -3.88 -9.84 12.46
N ALA A 44 -4.64 -8.92 11.89
CA ALA A 44 -6.04 -9.14 11.58
C ALA A 44 -6.44 -8.48 10.27
N LEU A 45 -7.06 -9.26 9.39
CA LEU A 45 -7.73 -8.79 8.20
C LEU A 45 -9.21 -9.18 8.27
N ALA A 46 -10.09 -8.23 7.95
CA ALA A 46 -11.54 -8.43 7.88
C ALA A 46 -12.09 -8.35 6.46
N ASP A 47 -11.29 -7.85 5.52
CA ASP A 47 -11.66 -7.68 4.12
C ASP A 47 -10.91 -8.70 3.25
N PRO A 48 -11.57 -9.75 2.73
CA PRO A 48 -10.91 -10.75 1.91
C PRO A 48 -10.56 -10.27 0.50
N THR A 49 -11.07 -9.12 0.05
CA THR A 49 -10.73 -8.58 -1.28
C THR A 49 -9.47 -7.73 -1.24
N ASP A 50 -8.89 -7.49 -0.05
CA ASP A 50 -7.62 -6.79 0.09
C ASP A 50 -6.46 -7.65 -0.43
N PHE A 51 -5.75 -7.13 -1.44
CA PHE A 51 -4.54 -7.73 -2.02
C PHE A 51 -3.27 -6.96 -1.65
N THR A 52 -3.39 -5.76 -1.07
CA THR A 52 -2.26 -4.86 -0.76
C THR A 52 -1.90 -4.86 0.72
N GLY A 53 -2.80 -5.36 1.57
CA GLY A 53 -2.71 -5.32 3.03
C GLY A 53 -2.97 -3.92 3.59
N ASP A 54 -3.66 -3.05 2.85
CA ASP A 54 -3.95 -1.70 3.32
C ASP A 54 -4.99 -1.66 4.43
N SER A 55 -5.91 -2.63 4.42
CA SER A 55 -6.95 -2.87 5.41
C SER A 55 -6.54 -3.85 6.50
N ALA A 56 -5.37 -4.50 6.37
CA ALA A 56 -4.79 -5.35 7.40
C ALA A 56 -4.28 -4.52 8.59
N TYR A 57 -4.63 -4.93 9.81
CA TYR A 57 -4.21 -4.31 11.05
C TYR A 57 -3.09 -5.12 11.69
N ILE A 58 -2.10 -4.42 12.22
CA ILE A 58 -1.03 -5.01 13.05
C ILE A 58 -1.16 -4.40 14.44
N LEU A 59 -1.44 -5.25 15.43
CA LEU A 59 -1.58 -4.86 16.83
C LEU A 59 -0.29 -5.18 17.57
N ASP A 60 0.38 -4.16 18.12
CA ASP A 60 1.57 -4.35 18.94
C ASP A 60 1.18 -4.68 20.40
N VAL A 61 1.26 -5.97 20.71
CA VAL A 61 0.85 -6.55 22.01
C VAL A 61 2.05 -7.03 22.83
N LEU A 62 3.27 -6.73 22.41
CA LEU A 62 4.48 -7.15 23.12
C LEU A 62 4.46 -6.60 24.55
N ASP A 63 4.61 -7.50 25.53
CA ASP A 63 4.57 -7.20 26.96
C ASP A 63 3.27 -6.52 27.44
N LYS A 64 2.16 -6.68 26.71
CA LYS A 64 0.82 -6.13 27.02
C LYS A 64 -0.24 -7.23 27.17
N PRO A 65 -0.15 -8.08 28.21
CA PRO A 65 -1.05 -9.22 28.38
C PRO A 65 -2.53 -8.84 28.51
N GLU A 66 -2.84 -7.64 28.98
CA GLU A 66 -4.20 -7.09 29.06
C GLU A 66 -4.86 -6.93 27.68
N LEU A 67 -4.10 -6.51 26.66
CA LEU A 67 -4.60 -6.37 25.29
C LEU A 67 -4.85 -7.74 24.66
N VAL A 68 -3.96 -8.70 24.91
CA VAL A 68 -4.14 -10.09 24.46
C VAL A 68 -5.38 -10.70 25.11
N ASN A 69 -5.54 -10.53 26.42
CA ASN A 69 -6.71 -11.01 27.15
C ASN A 69 -8.01 -10.38 26.63
N TYR A 70 -7.99 -9.08 26.31
CA TYR A 70 -9.14 -8.41 25.69
C TYR A 70 -9.44 -8.98 24.30
N PHE A 71 -8.43 -9.15 23.45
CA PHE A 71 -8.59 -9.79 22.13
C PHE A 71 -9.21 -11.18 22.26
N VAL A 72 -8.72 -12.00 23.19
CA VAL A 72 -9.24 -13.34 23.44
C VAL A 72 -10.71 -13.29 23.86
N ASN A 73 -11.05 -12.43 24.82
CA ASN A 73 -12.40 -12.32 25.38
C ASN A 73 -13.43 -11.74 24.39
N GLN A 74 -13.01 -10.88 23.47
CA GLN A 74 -13.93 -10.27 22.49
C GLN A 74 -14.03 -11.08 21.19
N ILE A 75 -12.92 -11.67 20.73
CA ILE A 75 -12.81 -12.25 19.38
C ILE A 75 -12.70 -13.78 19.43
N MET A 76 -11.71 -14.30 20.17
CA MET A 76 -11.37 -15.72 20.08
C MET A 76 -12.46 -16.62 20.68
N VAL A 77 -13.09 -16.21 21.78
CA VAL A 77 -14.19 -16.95 22.41
C VAL A 77 -15.54 -16.76 21.70
N ASN A 78 -15.69 -15.72 20.87
CA ASN A 78 -16.96 -15.37 20.24
C ASN A 78 -17.29 -16.35 19.09
N PRO A 79 -18.35 -17.16 19.20
CA PRO A 79 -18.68 -18.16 18.17
C PRO A 79 -19.23 -17.53 16.87
N ASN A 80 -19.73 -16.29 16.93
CA ASN A 80 -20.34 -15.61 15.77
C ASN A 80 -19.31 -15.06 14.79
N ILE A 81 -18.04 -15.06 15.18
CA ILE A 81 -16.90 -14.65 14.34
C ILE A 81 -16.16 -15.92 13.97
N GLU A 82 -16.02 -16.20 12.68
CA GLU A 82 -15.10 -17.23 12.19
C GLU A 82 -13.67 -16.70 12.25
N LYS A 83 -12.77 -17.44 12.89
CA LYS A 83 -11.34 -17.10 12.91
C LYS A 83 -10.60 -18.07 12.00
N VAL A 84 -10.03 -17.54 10.93
CA VAL A 84 -9.28 -18.31 9.96
C VAL A 84 -7.79 -18.14 10.27
N PHE A 85 -7.05 -19.24 10.32
CA PHE A 85 -5.60 -19.28 10.54
C PHE A 85 -4.94 -20.28 9.58
N HIS A 86 -3.65 -20.09 9.29
CA HIS A 86 -2.83 -21.15 8.70
C HIS A 86 -2.05 -21.87 9.82
N ASN A 87 -2.27 -23.17 10.00
CA ASN A 87 -1.66 -23.93 11.11
C ASN A 87 -2.06 -23.43 12.52
N ALA A 88 -3.35 -23.10 12.67
CA ALA A 88 -4.00 -22.53 13.86
C ALA A 88 -3.55 -23.01 15.26
N SER A 89 -3.07 -24.24 15.41
CA SER A 89 -2.67 -24.76 16.74
C SER A 89 -1.55 -23.93 17.37
N PHE A 90 -0.66 -23.37 16.56
CA PHE A 90 0.43 -22.54 17.05
C PHE A 90 -0.09 -21.21 17.61
N ASP A 91 -0.91 -20.49 16.85
CA ASP A 91 -1.45 -19.19 17.28
C ASP A 91 -2.45 -19.32 18.43
N VAL A 92 -3.33 -20.32 18.36
CA VAL A 92 -4.38 -20.55 19.37
C VAL A 92 -3.79 -20.80 20.76
N GLN A 93 -2.58 -21.36 20.87
CA GLN A 93 -1.94 -21.55 22.18
C GLN A 93 -1.65 -20.22 22.89
N TYR A 94 -1.32 -19.18 22.13
CA TYR A 94 -1.06 -17.82 22.63
C TYR A 94 -2.34 -16.98 22.74
N LEU A 95 -3.39 -17.38 22.02
CA LEU A 95 -4.68 -16.69 21.95
C LEU A 95 -5.79 -17.40 22.73
N GLY A 96 -5.49 -17.85 23.95
CA GLY A 96 -6.48 -18.34 24.92
C GLY A 96 -6.68 -19.86 24.97
N GLY A 97 -5.99 -20.62 24.10
CA GLY A 97 -5.98 -22.08 24.12
C GLY A 97 -7.23 -22.74 23.54
N LYS A 98 -7.06 -23.97 23.05
CA LYS A 98 -8.09 -24.71 22.29
C LYS A 98 -9.43 -24.88 23.02
N GLU A 99 -9.42 -24.87 24.36
CA GLU A 99 -10.64 -25.04 25.17
C GLU A 99 -11.57 -23.82 25.09
N ARG A 100 -10.99 -22.62 25.04
CA ARG A 100 -11.73 -21.36 25.05
C ARG A 100 -12.11 -20.89 23.66
N VAL A 101 -11.22 -21.08 22.69
CA VAL A 101 -11.43 -20.58 21.32
C VAL A 101 -12.58 -21.33 20.62
N LYS A 102 -13.47 -20.60 19.96
CA LYS A 102 -14.62 -21.13 19.20
C LYS A 102 -14.52 -20.77 17.73
N ASN A 103 -15.20 -21.52 16.85
CA ASN A 103 -15.35 -21.22 15.41
C ASN A 103 -14.00 -20.90 14.71
N VAL A 104 -13.10 -21.88 14.69
CA VAL A 104 -11.77 -21.76 14.05
C VAL A 104 -11.72 -22.60 12.78
N THR A 105 -11.33 -21.96 11.69
CA THR A 105 -11.02 -22.61 10.42
C THR A 105 -9.51 -22.61 10.20
N CYS A 106 -8.95 -23.78 9.87
CA CYS A 106 -7.51 -23.95 9.67
C CYS A 106 -7.20 -24.36 8.23
N THR A 107 -6.62 -23.44 7.45
CA THR A 107 -6.33 -23.69 6.02
C THR A 107 -5.32 -24.82 5.81
N TYR A 108 -4.36 -24.99 6.73
CA TYR A 108 -3.44 -26.14 6.72
C TYR A 108 -4.18 -27.49 6.81
N GLN A 109 -5.22 -27.59 7.63
CA GLN A 109 -6.05 -28.80 7.71
C GLN A 109 -6.92 -28.98 6.46
N MET A 110 -7.42 -27.89 5.86
CA MET A 110 -8.13 -27.94 4.59
C MET A 110 -7.24 -28.51 3.49
N VAL A 111 -6.02 -27.98 3.30
CA VAL A 111 -5.05 -28.50 2.33
C VAL A 111 -4.71 -29.96 2.62
N LYS A 112 -4.46 -30.34 3.88
CA LYS A 112 -4.21 -31.74 4.25
C LYS A 112 -5.35 -32.65 3.84
N LYS A 113 -6.61 -32.23 4.00
CA LYS A 113 -7.78 -32.99 3.55
C LYS A 113 -7.83 -33.05 2.03
N LEU A 114 -7.64 -31.92 1.35
CA LEU A 114 -7.73 -31.80 -0.11
C LEU A 114 -6.62 -32.57 -0.85
N ALA A 115 -5.42 -32.66 -0.27
CA ALA A 115 -4.25 -33.33 -0.83
C ALA A 115 -4.16 -34.84 -0.48
N LYS A 116 -5.16 -35.43 0.20
CA LYS A 116 -5.15 -36.87 0.49
C LYS A 116 -5.18 -37.68 -0.81
N LYS A 117 -4.22 -38.60 -0.96
CA LYS A 117 -4.10 -39.50 -2.12
C LYS A 117 -5.36 -40.33 -2.41
N SER A 118 -6.18 -40.59 -1.39
CA SER A 118 -7.45 -41.32 -1.53
C SER A 118 -8.56 -40.52 -2.22
N ARG A 119 -8.41 -39.20 -2.42
CA ARG A 119 -9.37 -38.42 -3.20
C ARG A 119 -9.20 -38.70 -4.68
N ARG A 120 -10.30 -38.66 -5.43
CA ARG A 120 -10.30 -38.84 -6.89
C ARG A 120 -9.40 -37.83 -7.61
N ASN A 121 -9.33 -36.59 -7.12
CA ASN A 121 -8.41 -35.55 -7.60
C ASN A 121 -7.72 -34.89 -6.40
N PRO A 122 -6.59 -35.43 -5.91
CA PRO A 122 -5.84 -34.82 -4.82
C PRO A 122 -5.25 -33.48 -5.27
N LEU A 123 -5.34 -32.46 -4.40
CA LEU A 123 -4.66 -31.19 -4.62
C LEU A 123 -3.14 -31.42 -4.63
N GLN A 124 -2.50 -31.05 -5.74
CA GLN A 124 -1.05 -31.12 -5.91
C GLN A 124 -0.46 -29.74 -5.56
N VAL A 125 0.37 -29.69 -4.53
CA VAL A 125 1.14 -28.51 -4.12
C VAL A 125 2.51 -28.97 -3.66
N SER A 126 3.55 -28.19 -3.90
CA SER A 126 4.93 -28.61 -3.57
C SER A 126 5.11 -28.79 -2.07
N ASN A 127 4.50 -27.92 -1.26
CA ASN A 127 4.37 -28.07 0.18
C ASN A 127 3.10 -27.36 0.67
N LYS A 128 2.81 -27.50 1.97
CA LYS A 128 1.57 -27.00 2.59
C LYS A 128 1.76 -25.72 3.38
N LYS A 129 2.89 -25.00 3.26
CA LYS A 129 3.12 -23.71 3.91
C LYS A 129 2.23 -22.64 3.27
N LEU A 130 1.80 -21.66 4.06
CA LEU A 130 0.94 -20.58 3.57
C LEU A 130 1.48 -19.90 2.31
N LYS A 131 2.77 -19.57 2.31
CA LYS A 131 3.45 -18.83 1.24
C LYS A 131 3.51 -19.61 -0.06
N THR A 132 3.84 -20.88 0.02
CA THR A 132 3.78 -21.79 -1.13
C THR A 132 2.37 -21.88 -1.70
N LEU A 133 1.35 -21.98 -0.84
CA LEU A 133 -0.05 -22.00 -1.30
C LEU A 133 -0.45 -20.67 -1.94
N ALA A 134 -0.01 -19.54 -1.39
CA ALA A 134 -0.27 -18.22 -1.95
C ALA A 134 0.34 -18.07 -3.35
N VAL A 135 1.55 -18.59 -3.56
CA VAL A 135 2.20 -18.59 -4.89
C VAL A 135 1.51 -19.56 -5.84
N GLU A 136 1.35 -20.82 -5.44
CA GLU A 136 0.90 -21.90 -6.34
C GLU A 136 -0.60 -21.88 -6.64
N LEU A 137 -1.43 -21.52 -5.66
CA LEU A 137 -2.90 -21.54 -5.79
C LEU A 137 -3.47 -20.17 -6.11
N CYS A 138 -2.82 -19.10 -5.66
CA CYS A 138 -3.34 -17.73 -5.76
C CYS A 138 -2.44 -16.81 -6.60
N HIS A 139 -1.34 -17.33 -7.17
CA HIS A 139 -0.45 -16.61 -8.08
C HIS A 139 0.16 -15.32 -7.50
N PHE A 140 0.33 -15.25 -6.18
CA PHE A 140 1.08 -14.15 -5.57
C PHE A 140 2.54 -14.18 -6.02
N SER A 141 3.09 -13.00 -6.33
CA SER A 141 4.49 -12.84 -6.70
C SER A 141 5.24 -12.04 -5.64
N ASN A 142 6.53 -12.32 -5.46
CA ASN A 142 7.39 -11.63 -4.47
C ASN A 142 6.97 -11.86 -3.01
N VAL A 143 6.51 -13.08 -2.71
CA VAL A 143 6.19 -13.50 -1.35
C VAL A 143 7.49 -13.57 -0.52
N ASP A 144 7.60 -12.74 0.51
CA ASP A 144 8.78 -12.70 1.37
C ASP A 144 8.71 -13.87 2.38
N GLU A 145 9.67 -14.79 2.30
CA GLU A 145 9.81 -15.91 3.25
C GLU A 145 10.79 -15.59 4.39
N GLY A 146 11.49 -14.46 4.32
CA GLY A 146 12.69 -14.19 5.12
C GLY A 146 12.47 -13.61 6.52
N GLN A 147 11.26 -13.16 6.88
CA GLN A 147 11.01 -12.58 8.22
C GLN A 147 10.44 -13.58 9.24
N GLN A 148 10.19 -14.84 8.87
CA GLN A 148 9.61 -15.82 9.82
C GLN A 148 10.49 -15.99 11.08
N THR A 149 11.81 -15.89 10.93
CA THR A 149 12.78 -16.00 12.02
C THR A 149 13.34 -14.64 12.47
N SER A 150 12.66 -13.54 12.14
CA SER A 150 13.09 -12.19 12.48
C SER A 150 13.00 -11.95 14.00
N ASN A 151 13.76 -10.98 14.51
CA ASN A 151 13.62 -10.57 15.91
C ASN A 151 12.33 -9.75 16.08
N TRP A 152 11.22 -10.44 16.34
CA TRP A 152 9.92 -9.82 16.60
C TRP A 152 9.83 -9.12 17.97
N GLY A 153 10.83 -9.28 18.84
CA GLY A 153 10.93 -8.54 20.11
C GLY A 153 11.54 -7.14 19.97
N ARG A 154 12.11 -6.80 18.81
CA ARG A 154 12.74 -5.48 18.61
C ARG A 154 11.70 -4.38 18.41
N ARG A 155 11.99 -3.18 18.87
CA ARG A 155 11.23 -1.96 18.55
C ARG A 155 12.19 -0.80 18.21
N PRO A 156 11.84 0.06 17.23
CA PRO A 156 10.70 -0.07 16.32
C PRO A 156 10.85 -1.28 15.38
N LEU A 157 9.72 -1.80 14.89
CA LEU A 157 9.73 -2.82 13.83
C LEU A 157 10.19 -2.18 12.52
N SER A 158 10.90 -2.94 11.68
CA SER A 158 11.26 -2.45 10.35
C SER A 158 10.08 -2.48 9.38
N ASP A 159 10.13 -1.66 8.34
CA ASP A 159 9.12 -1.68 7.27
C ASP A 159 8.96 -3.07 6.65
N ARG A 160 10.05 -3.84 6.54
CA ARG A 160 10.01 -5.21 6.03
C ARG A 160 9.26 -6.16 6.97
N GLN A 161 9.43 -6.04 8.28
CA GLN A 161 8.66 -6.80 9.26
C GLN A 161 7.17 -6.43 9.21
N LEU A 162 6.85 -5.14 9.14
CA LEU A 162 5.47 -4.66 9.02
C LEU A 162 4.82 -5.13 7.72
N GLN A 163 5.54 -5.03 6.60
CA GLN A 163 5.09 -5.50 5.29
C GLN A 163 4.90 -7.02 5.27
N TYR A 164 5.79 -7.77 5.91
CA TYR A 164 5.66 -9.23 6.02
C TYR A 164 4.42 -9.60 6.84
N ALA A 165 4.32 -9.07 8.06
CA ALA A 165 3.24 -9.37 9.01
C ALA A 165 1.86 -9.09 8.40
N LYS A 166 1.67 -7.94 7.73
CA LYS A 166 0.37 -7.65 7.11
C LYS A 166 0.03 -8.63 5.99
N MET A 167 1.02 -9.00 5.18
CA MET A 167 0.79 -9.81 3.99
C MET A 167 0.44 -11.25 4.33
N ASP A 168 0.85 -11.78 5.50
CA ASP A 168 0.47 -13.13 5.90
C ASP A 168 -1.05 -13.27 6.08
N THR A 169 -1.74 -12.26 6.63
CA THR A 169 -3.22 -12.27 6.69
C THR A 169 -3.88 -12.11 5.31
N VAL A 170 -3.25 -11.38 4.38
CA VAL A 170 -3.71 -11.27 2.98
C VAL A 170 -3.61 -12.62 2.28
N TYR A 171 -2.43 -13.24 2.31
CA TYR A 171 -2.21 -14.57 1.72
C TYR A 171 -3.19 -15.59 2.31
N LEU A 172 -3.40 -15.53 3.62
CA LEU A 172 -4.33 -16.40 4.32
C LEU A 172 -5.76 -16.26 3.83
N ALA A 173 -6.25 -15.03 3.59
CA ALA A 173 -7.59 -14.79 3.05
C ALA A 173 -7.80 -15.40 1.67
N HIS A 174 -6.87 -15.14 0.75
CA HIS A 174 -6.96 -15.65 -0.62
C HIS A 174 -6.81 -17.18 -0.70
N VAL A 175 -5.86 -17.74 0.05
CA VAL A 175 -5.68 -19.20 0.15
C VAL A 175 -6.93 -19.84 0.76
N HIS A 176 -7.51 -19.25 1.81
CA HIS A 176 -8.74 -19.75 2.41
C HIS A 176 -9.87 -19.84 1.38
N HIS A 177 -10.12 -18.77 0.62
CA HIS A 177 -11.15 -18.74 -0.41
C HIS A 177 -10.92 -19.76 -1.52
N HIS A 178 -9.68 -19.87 -2.01
CA HIS A 178 -9.33 -20.85 -3.03
C HIS A 178 -9.58 -22.29 -2.53
N LEU A 179 -9.23 -22.60 -1.27
CA LEU A 179 -9.45 -23.92 -0.69
C LEU A 179 -10.94 -24.21 -0.43
N LEU A 180 -11.76 -23.21 -0.11
CA LEU A 180 -13.21 -23.36 -0.01
C LEU A 180 -13.81 -23.74 -1.38
N ALA A 181 -13.41 -23.06 -2.45
CA ALA A 181 -13.85 -23.37 -3.81
C ALA A 181 -13.52 -24.84 -4.17
N LEU A 182 -12.28 -25.27 -3.92
CA LEU A 182 -11.85 -26.66 -4.15
C LEU A 182 -12.59 -27.69 -3.28
N SER A 183 -12.99 -27.32 -2.07
CA SER A 183 -13.72 -28.19 -1.15
C SER A 183 -15.16 -28.41 -1.59
N ASN A 184 -15.78 -27.39 -2.20
CA ASN A 184 -17.16 -27.43 -2.70
C ASN A 184 -17.29 -28.11 -4.08
N GLY A 185 -16.22 -28.73 -4.59
CA GLY A 185 -16.24 -29.50 -5.84
C GLY A 185 -15.96 -28.66 -7.11
N TYR A 186 -15.59 -27.39 -6.95
CA TYR A 186 -15.13 -26.56 -8.06
C TYR A 186 -13.73 -27.00 -8.49
N LYS A 187 -13.57 -27.43 -9.75
CA LYS A 187 -12.26 -27.63 -10.36
C LYS A 187 -11.86 -26.33 -11.07
N PRO A 188 -10.71 -25.71 -10.78
CA PRO A 188 -10.13 -24.75 -11.70
C PRO A 188 -9.65 -25.56 -12.91
N VAL A 189 -10.41 -25.52 -14.00
CA VAL A 189 -9.88 -25.82 -15.33
C VAL A 189 -9.10 -24.57 -15.75
N PRO A 190 -7.93 -24.69 -16.40
CA PRO A 190 -7.29 -23.55 -17.04
C PRO A 190 -8.10 -23.21 -18.30
N ASP A 191 -9.27 -22.60 -18.13
CA ASP A 191 -9.99 -21.87 -19.19
C ASP A 191 -11.04 -20.92 -18.59
N GLU A 192 -11.15 -19.74 -19.20
CA GLU A 192 -11.67 -18.47 -18.68
C GLU A 192 -13.21 -18.38 -18.53
N SER A 193 -13.94 -19.49 -18.53
CA SER A 193 -15.39 -19.45 -18.82
C SER A 193 -16.31 -20.25 -17.89
N ALA A 194 -16.03 -20.32 -16.58
CA ALA A 194 -17.03 -20.90 -15.64
C ALA A 194 -16.86 -20.57 -14.15
N LEU A 195 -16.46 -19.35 -13.74
CA LEU A 195 -16.60 -18.94 -12.33
C LEU A 195 -18.06 -18.54 -12.06
N GLY A 196 -18.85 -19.51 -11.61
CA GLY A 196 -20.23 -19.31 -11.18
C GLY A 196 -20.33 -18.20 -10.12
N LEU A 197 -21.00 -17.12 -10.53
CA LEU A 197 -21.74 -16.14 -9.74
C LEU A 197 -21.71 -16.35 -8.21
N THR A 198 -20.62 -15.92 -7.59
CA THR A 198 -20.74 -15.30 -6.27
C THR A 198 -21.12 -13.85 -6.53
N THR A 199 -22.36 -13.51 -6.16
CA THR A 199 -22.89 -12.15 -6.10
C THR A 199 -21.78 -11.14 -5.86
N VAL A 200 -21.63 -10.22 -6.81
CA VAL A 200 -20.82 -9.00 -6.69
C VAL A 200 -21.11 -8.43 -5.31
N ASN A 201 -20.21 -8.68 -4.35
CA ASN A 201 -20.17 -7.83 -3.17
C ASN A 201 -19.90 -6.46 -3.78
N GLN A 202 -20.87 -5.56 -3.68
CA GLN A 202 -20.74 -4.18 -4.10
C GLN A 202 -19.64 -3.60 -3.23
N ASP A 203 -18.40 -3.77 -3.68
CA ASP A 203 -17.24 -3.16 -3.08
C ASP A 203 -17.41 -1.67 -3.40
N THR A 204 -18.06 -0.94 -2.48
CA THR A 204 -18.56 0.43 -2.72
C THR A 204 -17.44 1.46 -2.79
N SER A 205 -16.17 1.03 -2.82
CA SER A 205 -15.00 1.90 -2.79
C SER A 205 -14.00 1.57 -3.90
N PHE A 206 -13.69 2.58 -4.72
CA PHE A 206 -12.59 2.53 -5.67
C PHE A 206 -11.36 3.20 -5.07
N SER A 207 -10.18 2.77 -5.52
CA SER A 207 -8.95 3.50 -5.30
C SER A 207 -8.62 4.36 -6.52
N VAL A 208 -7.91 5.47 -6.33
CA VAL A 208 -7.40 6.29 -7.44
C VAL A 208 -6.55 5.44 -8.41
N THR A 209 -5.80 4.46 -7.90
CA THR A 209 -5.07 3.47 -8.71
C THR A 209 -6.00 2.58 -9.54
N LYS A 210 -7.12 2.11 -8.97
CA LYS A 210 -8.13 1.33 -9.72
C LYS A 210 -8.72 2.17 -10.86
N VAL A 211 -8.99 3.45 -10.62
CA VAL A 211 -9.48 4.36 -11.68
C VAL A 211 -8.42 4.58 -12.75
N ARG A 212 -7.16 4.85 -12.38
CA ARG A 212 -6.04 4.95 -13.34
C ARG A 212 -5.95 3.72 -14.24
N VAL A 213 -5.98 2.51 -13.66
CA VAL A 213 -5.93 1.25 -14.42
C VAL A 213 -7.15 1.09 -15.33
N ALA A 214 -8.33 1.49 -14.86
CA ALA A 214 -9.54 1.49 -15.66
C ALA A 214 -9.46 2.42 -16.88
N PHE A 215 -8.77 3.57 -16.75
CA PHE A 215 -8.49 4.46 -17.88
C PHE A 215 -7.44 3.88 -18.84
N GLU A 216 -6.39 3.23 -18.32
CA GLU A 216 -5.36 2.56 -19.16
C GLU A 216 -5.97 1.39 -19.95
N CYS A 217 -6.69 0.51 -19.25
CA CYS A 217 -7.26 -0.69 -19.85
C CYS A 217 -8.45 -1.20 -19.02
N PRO A 218 -9.70 -0.97 -19.48
CA PRO A 218 -10.91 -1.47 -18.81
C PRO A 218 -10.90 -2.97 -18.57
N ARG A 219 -10.35 -3.75 -19.51
CA ARG A 219 -10.19 -5.21 -19.37
C ARG A 219 -9.24 -5.55 -18.23
N LEU A 220 -8.10 -4.87 -18.15
CA LEU A 220 -7.13 -5.11 -17.08
C LEU A 220 -7.70 -4.71 -15.72
N PHE A 221 -8.46 -3.62 -15.66
CA PHE A 221 -9.21 -3.25 -14.46
C PHE A 221 -10.20 -4.35 -14.06
N TYR A 222 -11.03 -4.83 -14.99
CA TYR A 222 -11.98 -5.90 -14.73
C TYR A 222 -11.28 -7.18 -14.24
N LEU A 223 -10.24 -7.62 -14.96
CA LEU A 223 -9.49 -8.83 -14.63
C LEU A 223 -8.82 -8.69 -13.26
N ALA A 224 -8.16 -7.57 -12.98
CA ALA A 224 -7.50 -7.36 -11.70
C ALA A 224 -8.50 -7.19 -10.55
N HIS A 225 -9.67 -6.61 -10.80
CA HIS A 225 -10.72 -6.51 -9.79
C HIS A 225 -11.34 -7.89 -9.48
N ARG A 226 -11.59 -8.72 -10.50
CA ARG A 226 -12.27 -10.01 -10.34
C ARG A 226 -11.33 -11.16 -9.96
N PHE A 227 -10.10 -11.14 -10.46
CA PHE A 227 -9.13 -12.23 -10.33
C PHE A 227 -7.86 -11.84 -9.57
N GLY A 228 -7.67 -10.56 -9.23
CA GLY A 228 -6.44 -10.06 -8.63
C GLY A 228 -5.27 -9.99 -9.62
N GLY A 229 -4.06 -9.83 -9.09
CA GLY A 229 -2.82 -9.79 -9.89
C GLY A 229 -2.28 -8.38 -10.15
N LYS A 230 -1.12 -8.31 -10.82
CA LYS A 230 -0.47 -7.05 -11.18
C LYS A 230 -1.15 -6.43 -12.39
N THR A 231 -1.49 -5.15 -12.28
CA THR A 231 -2.04 -4.34 -13.39
C THR A 231 -0.96 -3.63 -14.20
N MET A 232 0.32 -3.90 -13.91
CA MET A 232 1.45 -3.28 -14.58
C MET A 232 2.31 -4.39 -15.19
N PHE A 233 2.33 -4.45 -16.51
CA PHE A 233 3.15 -5.38 -17.29
C PHE A 233 4.38 -4.63 -17.77
N LEU A 234 5.49 -4.76 -17.04
CA LEU A 234 6.77 -4.20 -17.45
C LEU A 234 7.70 -5.29 -17.98
N PRO A 235 8.48 -5.00 -19.06
CA PRO A 235 9.51 -5.91 -19.56
C PRO A 235 10.55 -6.25 -18.47
N ALA A 236 10.93 -7.52 -18.38
CA ALA A 236 11.84 -8.04 -17.34
C ALA A 236 13.26 -7.45 -17.41
N ASP A 237 13.66 -6.93 -18.57
CA ASP A 237 14.97 -6.38 -18.90
C ASP A 237 15.14 -4.89 -18.51
N ARG A 238 14.05 -4.18 -18.20
CA ARG A 238 14.06 -2.72 -17.97
C ARG A 238 13.81 -2.28 -16.53
N PHE A 239 13.51 -3.19 -15.60
CA PHE A 239 13.09 -2.77 -14.26
C PHE A 239 13.89 -3.42 -13.13
N THR A 240 14.65 -2.58 -12.44
CA THR A 240 15.01 -2.82 -11.05
C THR A 240 13.88 -2.27 -10.18
N LYS A 241 13.46 -2.98 -9.13
CA LYS A 241 12.31 -2.61 -8.26
C LYS A 241 12.58 -1.36 -7.41
N ILE A 242 12.72 -0.21 -8.05
CA ILE A 242 13.14 1.05 -7.41
C ILE A 242 11.99 1.92 -6.94
N GLY A 243 10.75 1.65 -7.37
CA GLY A 243 9.58 2.45 -7.00
C GLY A 243 9.43 2.62 -5.49
N THR A 244 9.37 1.53 -4.73
CA THR A 244 9.20 1.59 -3.27
C THR A 244 10.38 2.26 -2.55
N PRO A 245 11.66 1.89 -2.81
CA PRO A 245 12.80 2.62 -2.26
C PRO A 245 12.80 4.12 -2.59
N PHE A 246 12.41 4.48 -3.82
CA PHE A 246 12.35 5.88 -4.26
C PHE A 246 11.34 6.69 -3.47
N HIS A 247 10.09 6.23 -3.35
CA HIS A 247 9.05 6.97 -2.62
C HIS A 247 9.43 7.12 -1.14
N LYS A 248 9.97 6.06 -0.54
CA LYS A 248 10.46 6.11 0.85
C LYS A 248 11.53 7.19 1.03
N LEU A 249 12.56 7.18 0.21
CA LEU A 249 13.67 8.13 0.33
C LEU A 249 13.27 9.56 -0.05
N ALA A 250 12.37 9.74 -1.01
CA ALA A 250 11.79 11.04 -1.33
C ALA A 250 11.03 11.62 -0.11
N ASN A 251 10.34 10.77 0.66
CA ASN A 251 9.69 11.17 1.91
C ASN A 251 10.70 11.54 3.00
N GLU A 252 11.72 10.71 3.20
CA GLU A 252 12.78 11.01 4.17
C GLU A 252 13.50 12.31 3.85
N PHE A 253 13.72 12.64 2.57
CA PHE A 253 14.30 13.92 2.19
C PHE A 253 13.48 15.11 2.68
N ILE A 254 12.15 15.11 2.47
CA ILE A 254 11.32 16.23 2.91
C ILE A 254 11.30 16.32 4.44
N ASN A 255 11.25 15.17 5.13
CA ASN A 255 11.26 15.13 6.59
C ASN A 255 12.55 15.72 7.17
N ILE A 256 13.71 15.33 6.63
CA ILE A 256 14.99 15.83 7.13
C ILE A 256 15.22 17.30 6.73
N ALA A 257 14.85 17.69 5.51
CA ALA A 257 14.96 19.07 5.05
C ALA A 257 14.11 20.05 5.89
N LYS A 258 12.98 19.58 6.43
CA LYS A 258 12.13 20.35 7.35
C LYS A 258 12.66 20.42 8.77
N ARG A 259 13.41 19.40 9.22
CA ARG A 259 13.83 19.23 10.61
C ARG A 259 15.20 19.85 10.87
N GLU A 260 16.15 19.63 9.97
CA GLU A 260 17.55 19.97 10.19
C GLU A 260 17.86 21.42 9.77
N ALA A 261 18.55 22.14 10.66
CA ALA A 261 18.88 23.54 10.45
C ALA A 261 19.85 23.78 9.27
N GLU A 262 20.65 22.78 8.91
CA GLU A 262 21.61 22.84 7.80
C GLU A 262 20.91 23.01 6.44
N PHE A 263 19.73 22.42 6.25
CA PHE A 263 18.97 22.64 5.01
C PHE A 263 18.37 24.04 4.96
N ARG A 264 17.95 24.57 6.12
CA ARG A 264 17.39 25.92 6.24
C ARG A 264 18.45 26.99 5.98
N SER A 265 19.67 26.81 6.47
CA SER A 265 20.75 27.79 6.34
C SER A 265 21.13 28.05 4.87
N LEU A 266 20.96 27.06 3.99
CA LEU A 266 21.16 27.21 2.55
C LEU A 266 20.27 28.30 1.91
N PHE A 267 19.14 28.62 2.54
CA PHE A 267 18.20 29.61 2.06
C PHE A 267 18.26 30.94 2.83
N GLU A 268 19.18 31.12 3.79
CA GLU A 268 19.34 32.38 4.53
C GLU A 268 19.72 33.59 3.67
N PRO A 269 20.58 33.46 2.63
CA PRO A 269 20.90 34.59 1.76
C PRO A 269 19.66 35.19 1.07
N PRO A 270 19.73 36.47 0.64
CA PRO A 270 18.69 37.09 -0.17
C PRO A 270 18.35 36.29 -1.43
N ALA A 271 17.10 36.30 -1.86
CA ALA A 271 16.60 35.45 -2.93
C ALA A 271 17.35 35.65 -4.27
N GLU A 272 17.88 36.85 -4.52
CA GLU A 272 18.65 37.21 -5.70
C GLU A 272 20.06 36.59 -5.72
N GLN A 273 20.56 36.16 -4.55
CA GLN A 273 21.90 35.57 -4.39
C GLN A 273 21.85 34.04 -4.34
N LEU A 274 20.66 33.44 -4.26
CA LEU A 274 20.49 32.00 -4.21
C LEU A 274 20.81 31.37 -5.57
N ASN A 275 21.82 30.50 -5.61
CA ASN A 275 22.17 29.73 -6.80
C ASN A 275 21.57 28.32 -6.71
N VAL A 276 20.67 28.00 -7.64
CA VAL A 276 19.96 26.70 -7.65
C VAL A 276 20.92 25.52 -7.68
N GLU A 277 21.94 25.54 -8.55
CA GLU A 277 22.85 24.39 -8.72
C GLU A 277 23.73 24.19 -7.48
N ALA A 278 24.24 25.28 -6.89
CA ALA A 278 25.00 25.21 -5.65
C ALA A 278 24.15 24.67 -4.50
N ILE A 279 22.95 25.21 -4.30
CA ILE A 279 22.06 24.76 -3.22
C ILE A 279 21.61 23.32 -3.46
N ALA A 280 21.27 22.93 -4.69
CA ALA A 280 20.87 21.56 -5.00
C ALA A 280 22.01 20.57 -4.71
N SER A 281 23.25 20.92 -5.07
CA SER A 281 24.44 20.12 -4.73
C SER A 281 24.61 19.96 -3.22
N GLU A 282 24.50 21.05 -2.45
CA GLU A 282 24.60 21.01 -0.98
C GLU A 282 23.47 20.18 -0.35
N MET A 283 22.22 20.37 -0.78
CA MET A 283 21.08 19.57 -0.31
C MET A 283 21.26 18.07 -0.62
N GLN A 284 21.79 17.75 -1.81
CA GLN A 284 22.12 16.37 -2.19
C GLN A 284 23.22 15.80 -1.29
N GLN A 285 24.29 16.55 -1.01
CA GLN A 285 25.38 16.10 -0.14
C GLN A 285 24.91 15.87 1.30
N LEU A 286 24.15 16.82 1.86
CA LEU A 286 23.56 16.69 3.20
C LEU A 286 22.69 15.45 3.28
N PHE A 287 21.76 15.28 2.34
CA PHE A 287 20.88 14.11 2.32
C PHE A 287 21.63 12.79 2.08
N TYR A 288 22.66 12.82 1.22
CA TYR A 288 23.49 11.65 0.97
C TYR A 288 24.16 11.18 2.26
N ASN A 289 24.85 12.09 2.94
CA ASN A 289 25.63 11.76 4.13
C ASN A 289 24.74 11.37 5.32
N GLN A 290 23.63 12.09 5.52
CA GLN A 290 22.78 11.92 6.70
C GLN A 290 21.79 10.77 6.58
N THR A 291 21.34 10.42 5.37
CA THR A 291 20.24 9.47 5.18
C THR A 291 20.55 8.40 4.15
N PHE A 292 20.93 8.79 2.93
CA PHE A 292 21.04 7.83 1.84
C PHE A 292 22.20 6.85 2.02
N PHE A 293 23.38 7.32 2.43
CA PHE A 293 24.57 6.49 2.59
C PHE A 293 24.42 5.47 3.74
N PRO A 294 23.95 5.83 4.95
CA PRO A 294 23.60 4.84 5.96
C PRO A 294 22.58 3.80 5.46
N TYR A 295 21.54 4.25 4.75
CA TYR A 295 20.53 3.37 4.17
C TYR A 295 21.13 2.41 3.12
N LEU A 296 22.00 2.92 2.24
CA LEU A 296 22.71 2.14 1.22
C LEU A 296 23.59 1.07 1.85
N GLN A 297 24.34 1.41 2.91
CA GLN A 297 25.20 0.47 3.62
C GLN A 297 24.39 -0.67 4.22
N THR A 298 23.30 -0.37 4.92
CA THR A 298 22.42 -1.40 5.50
C THR A 298 21.79 -2.28 4.43
N ALA A 299 21.28 -1.68 3.34
CA ALA A 299 20.62 -2.43 2.29
C ALA A 299 21.57 -3.37 1.52
N ILE A 300 22.79 -2.92 1.22
CA ILE A 300 23.81 -3.75 0.54
C ILE A 300 24.34 -4.87 1.44
N GLN A 301 24.43 -4.63 2.76
CA GLN A 301 24.80 -5.68 3.72
C GLN A 301 23.74 -6.78 3.80
N GLU A 302 22.46 -6.43 3.70
CA GLU A 302 21.36 -7.40 3.68
C GLU A 302 21.26 -8.15 2.34
N ASP A 303 21.43 -7.45 1.21
CA ASP A 303 21.31 -8.00 -0.13
C ASP A 303 22.12 -7.19 -1.15
N SER A 304 23.28 -7.73 -1.53
CA SER A 304 24.20 -7.08 -2.47
C SER A 304 23.60 -6.88 -3.87
N SER A 305 22.54 -7.62 -4.24
CA SER A 305 21.87 -7.46 -5.54
C SER A 305 21.08 -6.15 -5.65
N GLN A 306 20.82 -5.46 -4.54
CA GLN A 306 20.10 -4.18 -4.52
C GLN A 306 20.95 -2.98 -4.98
N ALA A 307 22.27 -3.13 -5.08
CA ALA A 307 23.18 -2.03 -5.39
C ALA A 307 22.80 -1.27 -6.67
N VAL A 308 22.45 -1.99 -7.74
CA VAL A 308 22.02 -1.39 -9.02
C VAL A 308 20.71 -0.60 -8.84
N ALA A 309 19.76 -1.16 -8.09
CA ALA A 309 18.47 -0.53 -7.82
C ALA A 309 18.66 0.78 -7.04
N LEU A 310 19.49 0.74 -6.01
CA LEU A 310 19.75 1.87 -5.13
C LEU A 310 20.53 2.97 -5.85
N TYR A 311 21.48 2.60 -6.72
CA TYR A 311 22.16 3.57 -7.59
C TYR A 311 21.18 4.33 -8.49
N GLN A 312 20.26 3.63 -9.16
CA GLN A 312 19.21 4.26 -9.95
C GLN A 312 18.26 5.12 -9.10
N THR A 313 17.94 4.64 -7.89
CA THR A 313 17.12 5.38 -6.93
C THR A 313 17.79 6.71 -6.56
N TRP A 314 19.09 6.69 -6.24
CA TRP A 314 19.88 7.90 -6.00
C TRP A 314 19.85 8.85 -7.19
N HIS A 315 20.06 8.31 -8.39
CA HIS A 315 20.05 9.12 -9.61
C HIS A 315 18.70 9.81 -9.87
N GLY A 316 17.58 9.15 -9.55
CA GLY A 316 16.26 9.80 -9.59
C GLY A 316 16.11 10.87 -8.50
N LEU A 317 16.63 10.60 -7.29
CA LEU A 317 16.53 11.52 -6.16
C LEU A 317 17.32 12.81 -6.38
N THR A 318 18.52 12.75 -6.94
CA THR A 318 19.31 13.97 -7.22
C THR A 318 18.57 14.92 -8.16
N LYS A 319 17.90 14.38 -9.19
CA LYS A 319 17.05 15.15 -10.09
C LYS A 319 15.84 15.75 -9.39
N LEU A 320 15.16 14.97 -8.56
CA LEU A 320 14.01 15.44 -7.79
C LEU A 320 14.42 16.54 -6.78
N ILE A 321 15.56 16.39 -6.10
CA ILE A 321 16.10 17.39 -5.17
C ILE A 321 16.43 18.69 -5.89
N ARG A 322 17.02 18.60 -7.08
CA ARG A 322 17.27 19.78 -7.93
C ARG A 322 15.97 20.49 -8.29
N HIS A 323 14.93 19.74 -8.70
CA HIS A 323 13.62 20.30 -9.02
C HIS A 323 12.94 20.97 -7.81
N TRP A 324 12.99 20.33 -6.64
CA TRP A 324 12.51 20.97 -5.40
C TRP A 324 13.31 22.22 -5.05
N THR A 325 14.62 22.22 -5.30
CA THR A 325 15.46 23.40 -5.07
C THR A 325 15.05 24.57 -5.96
N GLU A 326 14.74 24.32 -7.24
CA GLU A 326 14.21 25.34 -8.15
C GLU A 326 12.94 25.99 -7.58
N LEU A 327 11.98 25.16 -7.11
CA LEU A 327 10.75 25.64 -6.50
C LEU A 327 10.99 26.39 -5.17
N LEU A 328 11.90 25.90 -4.33
CA LEU A 328 12.25 26.56 -3.06
C LEU A 328 12.92 27.92 -3.28
N VAL A 329 13.87 28.00 -4.21
CA VAL A 329 14.53 29.27 -4.57
C VAL A 329 13.53 30.25 -5.19
N LYS A 330 12.62 29.76 -6.04
CA LYS A 330 11.50 30.56 -6.57
C LYS A 330 10.62 31.10 -5.44
N ASN A 331 10.21 30.25 -4.51
CA ASN A 331 9.35 30.62 -3.38
C ASN A 331 10.03 31.52 -2.35
N ARG A 332 11.36 31.50 -2.24
CA ARG A 332 12.13 32.42 -1.38
C ARG A 332 11.93 33.89 -1.74
N ARG A 333 11.46 34.21 -2.94
CA ARG A 333 11.09 35.58 -3.33
C ARG A 333 9.83 36.09 -2.61
N TYR A 334 9.03 35.19 -2.05
CA TYR A 334 7.72 35.49 -1.46
C TYR A 334 7.62 35.16 0.03
N CYS A 335 8.60 34.43 0.58
CA CYS A 335 8.65 34.05 1.99
C CYS A 335 10.09 34.07 2.53
N ASN A 336 10.21 34.10 3.86
CA ASN A 336 11.52 34.09 4.53
C ASN A 336 12.17 32.69 4.50
N ALA A 337 13.46 32.64 4.81
CA ALA A 337 14.24 31.40 4.86
C ALA A 337 13.67 30.39 5.85
N GLU A 338 13.10 30.86 6.96
CA GLU A 338 12.56 30.02 8.02
C GLU A 338 11.33 29.22 7.57
N ALA A 339 10.46 29.84 6.76
CA ALA A 339 9.21 29.25 6.33
C ALA A 339 9.29 28.52 4.99
N VAL A 340 10.32 28.75 4.15
CA VAL A 340 10.25 28.32 2.75
C VAL A 340 10.10 26.82 2.57
N ILE A 341 10.86 26.00 3.30
CA ILE A 341 10.80 24.54 3.14
C ILE A 341 9.45 24.02 3.63
N HIS A 342 9.01 24.45 4.81
CA HIS A 342 7.74 24.03 5.41
C HIS A 342 6.52 24.47 4.61
N SER A 343 6.53 25.69 4.08
CA SER A 343 5.41 26.23 3.30
C SER A 343 5.40 25.78 1.84
N THR A 344 6.55 25.39 1.28
CA THR A 344 6.64 24.87 -0.10
C THR A 344 6.36 23.38 -0.17
N LEU A 345 6.99 22.57 0.70
CA LEU A 345 6.92 21.12 0.66
C LEU A 345 5.90 20.62 1.71
N ILE A 346 4.61 20.83 1.48
CA ILE A 346 3.58 20.76 2.53
C ILE A 346 3.44 19.37 3.15
N ALA A 347 3.17 18.35 2.34
CA ALA A 347 2.88 17.01 2.84
C ALA A 347 3.33 15.95 1.85
N GLN A 348 3.62 14.76 2.36
CA GLN A 348 3.76 13.55 1.56
C GLN A 348 2.80 12.50 2.08
N GLU A 349 2.50 11.53 1.23
CA GLU A 349 1.75 10.35 1.62
C GLU A 349 0.34 10.66 2.19
N LEU A 350 -0.27 11.75 1.70
CA LEU A 350 -1.54 12.28 2.20
C LEU A 350 -2.70 11.38 1.75
N LYS A 351 -3.42 10.80 2.73
CA LYS A 351 -4.63 10.03 2.46
C LYS A 351 -5.78 10.97 2.15
N LEU A 352 -6.44 10.74 1.02
CA LEU A 352 -7.57 11.52 0.54
C LEU A 352 -8.73 10.56 0.25
N GLU A 353 -9.94 11.00 0.57
CA GLU A 353 -11.16 10.25 0.26
C GLU A 353 -12.36 11.17 0.05
N HIS A 354 -13.26 10.75 -0.82
CA HIS A 354 -14.52 11.43 -1.09
C HIS A 354 -15.55 10.43 -1.59
N THR A 355 -16.84 10.72 -1.37
CA THR A 355 -17.95 9.91 -1.90
C THR A 355 -18.65 10.70 -2.98
N PHE A 356 -18.61 10.18 -4.21
CA PHE A 356 -19.23 10.77 -5.38
C PHE A 356 -20.68 10.30 -5.51
N THR A 357 -21.55 11.24 -5.89
CA THR A 357 -22.88 10.89 -6.42
C THR A 357 -22.76 10.62 -7.91
N LEU A 358 -23.15 9.41 -8.34
CA LEU A 358 -23.12 8.98 -9.73
C LEU A 358 -24.38 9.47 -10.48
N PRO A 359 -24.35 9.51 -11.83
CA PRO A 359 -25.51 9.92 -12.64
C PRO A 359 -26.80 9.12 -12.38
N ASP A 360 -26.70 7.86 -11.97
CA ASP A 360 -27.84 7.02 -11.56
C ASP A 360 -28.34 7.29 -10.12
N GLY A 361 -27.78 8.29 -9.44
CA GLY A 361 -28.10 8.68 -8.06
C GLY A 361 -27.41 7.85 -6.99
N SER A 362 -26.70 6.78 -7.37
CA SER A 362 -25.99 5.93 -6.40
C SER A 362 -24.69 6.58 -5.92
N GLN A 363 -24.16 6.10 -4.79
CA GLN A 363 -22.95 6.64 -4.18
C GLN A 363 -21.74 5.74 -4.48
N GLN A 364 -20.59 6.34 -4.75
CA GLN A 364 -19.32 5.65 -4.96
C GLN A 364 -18.22 6.32 -4.14
N ARG A 365 -17.65 5.58 -3.19
CA ARG A 365 -16.48 6.07 -2.47
C ARG A 365 -15.24 5.94 -3.35
N LEU A 366 -14.38 6.96 -3.30
CA LEU A 366 -13.06 6.97 -3.93
C LEU A 366 -12.03 7.39 -2.89
N GLY A 367 -10.95 6.63 -2.78
CA GLY A 367 -9.84 6.97 -1.89
C GLY A 367 -8.48 6.77 -2.55
N GLY A 368 -7.46 7.40 -1.99
CA GLY A 368 -6.09 7.20 -2.44
C GLY A 368 -5.08 7.85 -1.52
N LYS A 369 -3.81 7.66 -1.85
CA LYS A 369 -2.68 8.20 -1.10
C LYS A 369 -1.82 8.97 -2.08
N LEU A 370 -1.85 10.28 -1.96
CA LEU A 370 -1.06 11.19 -2.78
C LEU A 370 0.42 11.09 -2.38
N ASP A 371 1.33 11.09 -3.37
CA ASP A 371 2.77 11.03 -3.09
C ASP A 371 3.27 12.31 -2.43
N SER A 372 3.01 13.47 -3.02
CA SER A 372 3.48 14.76 -2.51
C SER A 372 2.52 15.92 -2.80
N LEU A 373 2.52 16.92 -1.93
CA LEU A 373 1.78 18.17 -2.05
C LEU A 373 2.75 19.33 -1.88
N VAL A 374 2.84 20.18 -2.89
CA VAL A 374 3.67 21.39 -2.87
C VAL A 374 2.84 22.66 -3.04
N PHE A 375 3.44 23.81 -2.74
CA PHE A 375 2.84 25.11 -2.95
C PHE A 375 3.75 26.00 -3.79
N ASP A 376 3.20 26.64 -4.82
CA ASP A 376 3.87 27.65 -5.62
C ASP A 376 3.35 29.04 -5.20
N TYR A 377 4.22 29.87 -4.63
CA TYR A 377 3.84 31.21 -4.16
C TYR A 377 3.55 32.20 -5.28
N GLU A 378 4.24 32.07 -6.42
CA GLU A 378 4.06 32.97 -7.56
C GLU A 378 2.67 32.77 -8.16
N GLN A 379 2.28 31.51 -8.32
CA GLN A 379 0.95 31.15 -8.82
C GLN A 379 -0.11 31.21 -7.71
N ARG A 380 0.30 31.21 -6.43
CA ARG A 380 -0.57 31.07 -5.25
C ARG A 380 -1.44 29.81 -5.35
N ARG A 381 -0.83 28.70 -5.77
CA ARG A 381 -1.51 27.43 -6.03
C ARG A 381 -0.89 26.30 -5.22
N LEU A 382 -1.75 25.44 -4.70
CA LEU A 382 -1.36 24.09 -4.28
C LEU A 382 -1.18 23.25 -5.54
N CYS A 383 -0.18 22.37 -5.54
CA CYS A 383 0.04 21.42 -6.62
C CYS A 383 0.23 20.01 -6.05
N VAL A 384 -0.66 19.09 -6.45
CA VAL A 384 -0.49 17.66 -6.16
C VAL A 384 0.58 17.09 -7.08
N VAL A 385 1.49 16.31 -6.53
CA VAL A 385 2.61 15.73 -7.27
C VAL A 385 2.58 14.21 -7.13
N GLU A 386 2.61 13.52 -8.25
CA GLU A 386 2.76 12.06 -8.33
C GLU A 386 4.12 11.71 -8.94
N PHE A 387 4.83 10.75 -8.35
CA PHE A 387 6.14 10.32 -8.83
C PHE A 387 6.04 9.08 -9.71
N LYS A 388 6.78 9.07 -10.83
CA LYS A 388 6.98 7.89 -11.66
C LYS A 388 8.46 7.63 -11.84
N THR A 389 8.89 6.41 -11.53
CA THR A 389 10.28 5.95 -11.74
C THR A 389 10.50 5.39 -13.14
N TYR A 390 9.64 5.76 -14.09
CA TYR A 390 9.66 5.33 -15.48
C TYR A 390 8.94 6.39 -16.33
N ASP A 391 9.20 6.37 -17.64
CA ASP A 391 8.49 7.19 -18.61
C ASP A 391 7.18 6.47 -19.03
N PRO A 392 5.99 7.02 -18.72
CA PRO A 392 4.72 6.37 -19.03
C PRO A 392 4.47 6.38 -20.55
N VAL A 393 4.09 5.22 -21.09
CA VAL A 393 3.74 5.09 -22.52
C VAL A 393 2.47 5.85 -22.87
N ASP A 394 1.52 5.97 -21.91
CA ASP A 394 0.27 6.71 -22.05
C ASP A 394 0.14 7.79 -20.95
N PRO A 395 0.32 9.07 -21.30
CA PRO A 395 0.14 10.19 -20.37
C PRO A 395 -1.31 10.37 -19.87
N SER A 396 -2.32 9.91 -20.62
CA SER A 396 -3.73 10.16 -20.31
C SER A 396 -4.18 9.49 -19.01
N ALA A 397 -3.62 8.32 -18.71
CA ALA A 397 -3.85 7.63 -17.46
C ALA A 397 -3.24 8.35 -16.25
N GLN A 398 -2.05 8.94 -16.43
CA GLN A 398 -1.41 9.70 -15.36
C GLN A 398 -2.17 11.00 -15.10
N LEU A 399 -2.65 11.65 -16.17
CA LEU A 399 -3.58 12.77 -16.10
C LEU A 399 -4.83 12.42 -15.28
N ALA A 400 -5.47 11.28 -15.56
CA ALA A 400 -6.63 10.84 -14.79
C ALA A 400 -6.31 10.64 -13.31
N GLN A 401 -5.15 10.05 -13.00
CA GLN A 401 -4.72 9.81 -11.62
C GLN A 401 -4.56 11.12 -10.84
N VAL A 402 -3.79 12.08 -11.38
CA VAL A 402 -3.51 13.33 -10.67
C VAL A 402 -4.71 14.27 -10.64
N ALA A 403 -5.57 14.23 -11.67
CA ALA A 403 -6.85 14.94 -11.67
C ALA A 403 -7.75 14.49 -10.51
N LEU A 404 -7.79 13.20 -10.21
CA LEU A 404 -8.57 12.71 -9.07
C LEU A 404 -7.99 13.21 -7.75
N TYR A 405 -6.66 13.20 -7.58
CA TYR A 405 -6.06 13.72 -6.35
C TYR A 405 -6.29 15.22 -6.15
N SER A 406 -6.18 16.03 -7.21
CA SER A 406 -6.52 17.47 -7.12
C SER A 406 -7.99 17.67 -6.78
N TYR A 407 -8.91 16.91 -7.40
CA TYR A 407 -10.34 16.97 -7.05
C TYR A 407 -10.58 16.62 -5.58
N LEU A 408 -10.00 15.51 -5.10
CA LEU A 408 -10.18 15.07 -3.71
C LEU A 408 -9.63 16.13 -2.73
N LEU A 409 -8.51 16.77 -3.05
CA LEU A 409 -7.96 17.83 -2.21
C LEU A 409 -8.77 19.12 -2.28
N TRP A 410 -9.28 19.48 -3.45
CA TRP A 410 -10.24 20.57 -3.62
C TRP A 410 -11.52 20.31 -2.83
N GLU A 411 -12.05 19.09 -2.82
CA GLU A 411 -13.21 18.73 -2.01
C GLU A 411 -12.97 18.98 -0.51
N MET A 412 -11.75 18.72 -0.02
CA MET A 412 -11.39 18.98 1.37
C MET A 412 -11.14 20.46 1.67
N LYS A 413 -10.49 21.20 0.78
CA LYS A 413 -10.00 22.57 1.05
C LYS A 413 -10.80 23.68 0.39
N LYS A 414 -11.62 23.35 -0.60
CA LYS A 414 -12.42 24.26 -1.46
C LYS A 414 -11.59 25.38 -2.09
N VAL A 415 -10.34 25.06 -2.46
CA VAL A 415 -9.43 25.95 -3.20
C VAL A 415 -8.90 25.23 -4.44
N PRO A 416 -8.70 25.90 -5.58
CA PRO A 416 -8.14 25.27 -6.77
C PRO A 416 -6.76 24.64 -6.51
N VAL A 417 -6.54 23.46 -7.08
CA VAL A 417 -5.32 22.66 -6.88
C VAL A 417 -4.78 22.18 -8.23
N ASP A 418 -3.60 22.65 -8.60
CA ASP A 418 -2.89 22.18 -9.79
C ASP A 418 -2.37 20.76 -9.59
N SER A 419 -1.92 20.12 -10.66
CA SER A 419 -1.41 18.77 -10.63
C SER A 419 -0.14 18.64 -11.46
N ALA A 420 0.80 17.83 -10.99
CA ALA A 420 1.99 17.48 -11.73
C ALA A 420 2.34 15.98 -11.63
N VAL A 421 2.90 15.45 -12.71
CA VAL A 421 3.51 14.12 -12.74
C VAL A 421 5.00 14.29 -12.97
N TYR A 422 5.81 13.84 -12.01
CA TYR A 422 7.26 13.87 -12.12
C TYR A 422 7.78 12.49 -12.51
N CYS A 423 8.22 12.35 -13.75
CA CYS A 423 8.92 11.17 -14.23
C CYS A 423 10.41 11.38 -13.96
N VAL A 424 10.98 10.64 -13.01
CA VAL A 424 12.35 10.90 -12.51
C VAL A 424 13.43 10.14 -13.26
N LEU A 425 13.04 9.13 -14.06
CA LEU A 425 13.93 8.29 -14.84
C LEU A 425 13.35 7.98 -16.23
N PRO A 426 14.19 7.84 -17.27
CA PRO A 426 15.65 8.00 -17.24
C PRO A 426 16.09 9.48 -17.15
N GLU A 427 15.30 10.40 -17.67
CA GLU A 427 15.46 11.85 -17.54
C GLU A 427 14.31 12.44 -16.73
N PHE A 428 14.53 13.59 -16.10
CA PHE A 428 13.46 14.27 -15.38
C PHE A 428 12.50 14.89 -16.39
N LYS A 429 11.24 14.46 -16.38
CA LYS A 429 10.16 15.07 -17.15
C LYS A 429 9.04 15.46 -16.21
N GLU A 430 8.56 16.68 -16.37
CA GLU A 430 7.41 17.20 -15.66
C GLU A 430 6.22 17.34 -16.62
N TYR A 431 5.08 16.82 -16.21
CA TYR A 431 3.80 17.08 -16.85
C TYR A 431 2.94 17.87 -15.88
N HIS A 432 2.76 19.17 -16.15
CA HIS A 432 1.97 20.07 -15.32
C HIS A 432 0.57 20.28 -15.92
N TYR A 433 -0.44 20.31 -15.06
CA TYR A 433 -1.83 20.53 -15.40
C TYR A 433 -2.45 21.53 -14.42
N SER A 434 -2.99 22.64 -14.93
CA SER A 434 -3.67 23.61 -14.06
C SER A 434 -5.05 23.11 -13.62
N TRP A 435 -5.55 23.58 -12.48
CA TRP A 435 -6.89 23.26 -12.02
C TRP A 435 -7.95 23.49 -13.11
N GLU A 436 -7.89 24.61 -13.81
CA GLU A 436 -8.87 25.00 -14.83
C GLU A 436 -8.87 24.04 -16.02
N GLN A 437 -7.70 23.47 -16.36
CA GLN A 437 -7.60 22.44 -17.39
C GLN A 437 -8.28 21.14 -16.93
N LEU A 438 -8.11 20.76 -15.66
CA LEU A 438 -8.64 19.51 -15.09
C LEU A 438 -10.14 19.59 -14.81
N GLU A 439 -10.61 20.74 -14.33
CA GLU A 439 -12.01 21.02 -14.03
C GLU A 439 -12.89 20.87 -15.26
N ASN A 440 -12.44 21.42 -16.39
CA ASN A 440 -13.17 21.38 -17.67
C ASN A 440 -12.99 20.06 -18.44
N THR A 441 -12.21 19.11 -17.94
CA THR A 441 -11.93 17.84 -18.61
C THR A 441 -12.28 16.65 -17.73
N VAL A 442 -11.34 16.21 -16.89
CA VAL A 442 -11.43 14.95 -16.16
C VAL A 442 -12.43 15.03 -15.01
N HIS A 443 -12.51 16.16 -14.30
CA HIS A 443 -13.38 16.28 -13.12
C HIS A 443 -14.86 16.13 -13.48
N GLN A 444 -15.32 16.75 -14.57
CA GLN A 444 -16.71 16.61 -15.04
C GLN A 444 -17.06 15.17 -15.46
N LEU A 445 -16.10 14.45 -16.04
CA LEU A 445 -16.29 13.08 -16.53
C LEU A 445 -16.14 12.03 -15.42
N THR A 446 -15.61 12.41 -14.26
CA THR A 446 -15.23 11.50 -13.18
C THR A 446 -16.42 10.67 -12.65
N PRO A 447 -17.61 11.25 -12.33
CA PRO A 447 -18.77 10.45 -11.92
C PRO A 447 -19.26 9.48 -13.00
N TYR A 448 -19.35 9.93 -14.26
CA TYR A 448 -19.77 9.08 -15.38
C TYR A 448 -18.81 7.90 -15.59
N LYS A 449 -17.51 8.14 -15.47
CA LYS A 449 -16.49 7.10 -15.59
C LYS A 449 -16.54 6.11 -14.44
N MET A 450 -16.79 6.54 -13.21
CA MET A 450 -17.00 5.62 -12.10
C MET A 450 -18.26 4.76 -12.27
N GLN A 451 -19.34 5.32 -12.79
CA GLN A 451 -20.53 4.53 -13.15
C GLN A 451 -20.20 3.51 -14.25
N GLN A 452 -19.45 3.92 -15.28
CA GLN A 452 -19.00 3.02 -16.34
C GLN A 452 -18.11 1.89 -15.80
N MET A 453 -17.21 2.19 -14.85
CA MET A 453 -16.40 1.17 -14.17
C MET A 453 -17.27 0.16 -13.43
N ARG A 454 -18.33 0.61 -12.73
CA ARG A 454 -19.28 -0.31 -12.10
C ARG A 454 -19.99 -1.19 -13.12
N GLN A 455 -20.36 -0.65 -14.27
CA GLN A 455 -20.95 -1.44 -15.36
C GLN A 455 -19.98 -2.50 -15.89
N TRP A 456 -18.69 -2.16 -16.07
CA TRP A 456 -17.69 -3.15 -16.47
C TRP A 456 -17.56 -4.29 -15.45
N LEU A 457 -17.68 -4.01 -14.15
CA LEU A 457 -17.65 -5.04 -13.12
C LEU A 457 -18.89 -5.95 -13.13
N THR A 458 -19.99 -5.52 -13.75
CA THR A 458 -21.18 -6.37 -13.95
C THR A 458 -21.10 -7.24 -15.21
N TRP A 459 -20.06 -7.09 -16.03
CA TRP A 459 -19.89 -7.92 -17.23
C TRP A 459 -19.70 -9.39 -16.85
N GLU A 460 -20.39 -10.28 -17.58
CA GLU A 460 -20.25 -11.73 -17.46
C GLU A 460 -20.28 -12.38 -18.86
N PRO A 461 -19.54 -13.47 -19.11
CA PRO A 461 -19.65 -14.22 -20.36
C PRO A 461 -21.09 -14.73 -20.56
N PRO A 462 -21.65 -14.71 -21.79
CA PRO A 462 -21.02 -14.34 -23.07
C PRO A 462 -21.38 -12.90 -23.52
N HIS A 463 -21.66 -11.96 -22.60
CA HIS A 463 -22.00 -10.60 -23.01
C HIS A 463 -20.86 -9.97 -23.84
N PRO A 464 -21.18 -9.25 -24.93
CA PRO A 464 -20.17 -8.65 -25.80
C PRO A 464 -19.32 -7.58 -25.11
#